data_AF-A0AAD9P6B2-F1
#
_entry.id   AF-A0AAD9P6B2-F1
#
_cell.length_a   1.000
_cell.length_b   1.000
_cell.length_c   1.000
_cell.angle_alpha   90.00
_cell.angle_beta   90.00
_cell.angle_gamma   90.00
#
_symmetry.space_group_name_H-M   'P 1'
#
loop_
_entity.id
_entity.type
_entity.pdbx_description
1 polymer ?
#
loop_
_entity_poly.entity_id
_entity_poly.type
_entity_poly.pdbx_seq_one_letter_code
_entity_poly.pdbx_strand_id
1 'polypeptide(L)'
;MPQECPLSFTTDVYALQEQQKLEESSSKWVCQFCGKAFYEEHFLDMHFENRHADYIRKGSNVVCLADFCHIFRCDVVSGRSVPEYWDRALCHDKMLKKYRAECVAMMQKCTPKLADSSRQKEISAALNHLVCDFLTCDKYWERKESEMGPIHTMIYIFAVFILVFALMVYYTVAYSHFYTDDSLLILMGYEKARPKVLLPPKHQQLRYRPTVR
;
A
#
# COMPACT_ATOMS: atom_id res chain seq x y z
N MET A 1 13.73 -11.56 -27.51
CA MET A 1 14.12 -10.16 -27.22
C MET A 1 15.39 -9.84 -28.01
N PRO A 2 15.60 -8.62 -28.51
CA PRO A 2 16.83 -8.25 -29.22
C PRO A 2 18.08 -8.37 -28.34
N GLN A 3 19.24 -8.69 -28.92
CA GLN A 3 20.51 -8.78 -28.19
C GLN A 3 21.01 -7.42 -27.67
N GLU A 4 20.63 -6.33 -28.33
CA GLU A 4 21.00 -4.95 -27.93
C GLU A 4 20.19 -4.44 -26.73
N CYS A 5 19.19 -5.19 -26.28
CA CYS A 5 18.36 -4.81 -25.15
C CYS A 5 19.10 -5.08 -23.83
N PRO A 6 19.33 -4.05 -22.99
CA PRO A 6 19.99 -4.25 -21.69
C PRO A 6 19.13 -5.06 -20.71
N LEU A 7 17.82 -5.13 -20.94
CA LEU A 7 16.87 -5.89 -20.13
C LEU A 7 16.74 -7.36 -20.58
N SER A 8 17.63 -7.82 -21.47
CA SER A 8 17.63 -9.20 -21.90
C SER A 8 18.05 -10.11 -20.76
N PHE A 9 17.31 -11.20 -20.55
CA PHE A 9 17.68 -12.22 -19.58
C PHE A 9 19.10 -12.78 -19.82
N THR A 10 19.56 -12.83 -21.07
CA THR A 10 20.89 -13.33 -21.42
C THR A 10 22.03 -12.44 -20.95
N THR A 11 21.78 -11.14 -20.78
CA THR A 11 22.78 -10.16 -20.34
C THR A 11 22.71 -9.91 -18.84
N ASP A 12 21.64 -10.33 -18.17
CA ASP A 12 21.50 -10.14 -16.73
C ASP A 12 22.59 -10.87 -15.93
N VAL A 13 23.12 -10.18 -14.90
CA VAL A 13 24.19 -10.64 -14.00
C VAL A 13 23.78 -11.89 -13.22
N TYR A 14 22.56 -11.89 -12.69
CA TYR A 14 22.03 -12.88 -11.75
C TYR A 14 21.24 -14.00 -12.41
N ALA A 15 21.04 -13.93 -13.72
CA ALA A 15 20.19 -14.84 -14.46
C ALA A 15 20.54 -16.33 -14.31
N LEU A 16 21.80 -16.71 -14.05
CA LEU A 16 22.14 -18.10 -13.71
C LEU A 16 21.56 -18.52 -12.35
N GLN A 17 21.61 -17.64 -11.35
CA GLN A 17 21.03 -17.91 -10.02
C GLN A 17 19.51 -17.91 -10.08
N GLU A 18 18.90 -16.97 -10.81
CA GLU A 18 17.44 -16.91 -11.02
C GLU A 18 16.89 -18.18 -11.69
N GLN A 19 17.61 -18.70 -12.69
CA GLN A 19 17.26 -19.98 -13.35
C GLN A 19 17.32 -21.20 -12.43
N GLN A 20 17.95 -21.08 -11.27
CA GLN A 20 18.19 -22.16 -10.34
C GLN A 20 17.38 -22.00 -9.04
N LYS A 21 16.44 -21.05 -9.03
CA LYS A 21 15.35 -20.99 -8.07
C LYS A 21 14.24 -21.95 -8.51
N LEU A 22 13.76 -22.77 -7.57
CA LEU A 22 12.57 -23.59 -7.76
C LEU A 22 11.57 -23.28 -6.66
N GLU A 23 10.43 -22.71 -7.02
CA GLU A 23 9.28 -22.59 -6.13
C GLU A 23 8.47 -23.89 -6.19
N GLU A 24 8.59 -24.74 -5.17
CA GLU A 24 7.82 -25.99 -5.07
C GLU A 24 6.44 -25.73 -4.46
N SER A 25 6.35 -24.77 -3.54
CA SER A 25 5.10 -24.25 -2.97
C SER A 25 5.29 -22.81 -2.52
N SER A 26 4.20 -22.14 -2.14
CA SER A 26 4.21 -20.73 -1.66
C SER A 26 5.16 -20.45 -0.50
N SER A 27 5.57 -21.48 0.24
CA SER A 27 6.49 -21.39 1.37
C SER A 27 7.67 -22.36 1.27
N LYS A 28 8.00 -22.80 0.04
CA LYS A 28 9.10 -23.73 -0.19
C LYS A 28 9.85 -23.37 -1.48
N TRP A 29 11.01 -22.79 -1.27
CA TRP A 29 11.97 -22.39 -2.30
C TRP A 29 13.20 -23.27 -2.24
N VAL A 30 13.59 -23.87 -3.37
CA VAL A 30 14.69 -24.83 -3.43
C VAL A 30 15.81 -24.29 -4.32
N CYS A 31 17.03 -24.33 -3.78
CA CYS A 31 18.26 -24.08 -4.53
C CYS A 31 18.57 -25.30 -5.42
N GLN A 32 18.53 -25.14 -6.74
CA GLN A 32 18.86 -26.25 -7.65
C GLN A 32 20.35 -26.58 -7.74
N PHE A 33 21.26 -25.70 -7.29
CA PHE A 33 22.69 -26.01 -7.25
C PHE A 33 23.06 -27.06 -6.19
N CYS A 34 22.39 -27.05 -5.03
CA CYS A 34 22.74 -27.95 -3.91
C CYS A 34 21.55 -28.68 -3.25
N GLY A 35 20.31 -28.39 -3.66
CA GLY A 35 19.09 -29.02 -3.17
C GLY A 35 18.57 -28.51 -1.82
N LYS A 36 19.16 -27.45 -1.23
CA LYS A 36 18.67 -26.89 0.02
C LYS A 36 17.35 -26.14 -0.18
N ALA A 37 16.41 -26.36 0.74
CA ALA A 37 15.12 -25.70 0.76
C ALA A 37 15.10 -24.56 1.80
N PHE A 38 14.34 -23.52 1.49
CA PHE A 38 14.12 -22.30 2.26
C PHE A 38 12.63 -21.99 2.27
N TYR A 39 12.17 -21.26 3.30
CA TYR A 39 10.74 -20.99 3.45
C TYR A 39 10.26 -19.76 2.66
N GLU A 40 11.16 -18.85 2.29
CA GLU A 40 10.91 -17.68 1.45
C GLU A 40 12.05 -17.49 0.45
N GLU A 41 11.74 -16.82 -0.67
CA GLU A 41 12.71 -16.52 -1.74
C GLU A 41 13.89 -15.69 -1.23
N HIS A 42 13.65 -14.72 -0.34
CA HIS A 42 14.70 -13.86 0.20
C HIS A 42 15.84 -14.62 0.89
N PHE A 43 15.54 -15.72 1.60
CA PHE A 43 16.59 -16.54 2.23
C PHE A 43 17.35 -17.38 1.22
N LEU A 44 16.70 -17.76 0.11
CA LEU A 44 17.37 -18.41 -1.00
C LEU A 44 18.34 -17.44 -1.69
N ASP A 45 17.95 -16.18 -1.90
CA ASP A 45 18.82 -15.13 -2.45
C ASP A 45 20.04 -14.89 -1.56
N MET A 46 19.83 -14.74 -0.26
CA MET A 46 20.90 -14.59 0.72
C MET A 46 21.82 -15.83 0.74
N HIS A 47 21.27 -17.04 0.54
CA HIS A 47 22.07 -18.25 0.39
C HIS A 47 22.92 -18.23 -0.88
N PHE A 48 22.38 -17.74 -2.01
CA PHE A 48 23.15 -17.60 -3.24
C PHE A 48 24.33 -16.65 -3.08
N GLU A 49 24.13 -15.49 -2.44
CA GLU A 49 25.21 -14.54 -2.15
C GLU A 49 26.32 -15.16 -1.29
N ASN A 50 25.95 -15.98 -0.30
CA ASN A 50 26.91 -16.53 0.67
C ASN A 50 27.60 -17.83 0.21
N ARG A 51 26.92 -18.65 -0.61
CA ARG A 51 27.39 -20.02 -0.95
C ARG A 51 27.61 -20.26 -2.43
N HIS A 52 27.00 -19.46 -3.29
CA HIS A 52 27.02 -19.61 -4.74
C HIS A 52 27.36 -18.29 -5.46
N ALA A 53 28.19 -17.45 -4.83
CA ALA A 53 28.67 -16.18 -5.40
C ALA A 53 29.51 -16.36 -6.68
N ASP A 54 30.01 -17.56 -6.90
CA ASP A 54 30.73 -17.98 -8.10
C ASP A 54 29.82 -18.16 -9.32
N TYR A 55 28.52 -18.46 -9.10
CA TYR A 55 27.53 -18.64 -10.16
C TYR A 55 26.92 -17.32 -10.66
N ILE A 56 27.71 -16.25 -10.67
CA ILE A 56 27.36 -14.94 -11.21
C ILE A 56 28.03 -14.75 -12.56
N ARG A 57 27.29 -14.28 -13.58
CA ARG A 57 27.89 -14.01 -14.89
C ARG A 57 28.96 -12.91 -14.79
N LYS A 58 30.13 -13.16 -15.37
CA LYS A 58 31.24 -12.20 -15.45
C LYS A 58 31.59 -11.97 -16.92
N GLY A 59 31.74 -10.70 -17.32
CA GLY A 59 32.10 -10.33 -18.69
C GLY A 59 31.75 -8.89 -19.01
N SER A 60 32.20 -8.40 -20.17
CA SER A 60 31.95 -7.02 -20.62
C SER A 60 30.52 -6.77 -21.11
N ASN A 61 29.77 -7.84 -21.44
CA ASN A 61 28.40 -7.75 -21.98
C ASN A 61 27.34 -8.11 -20.94
N VAL A 62 27.67 -8.02 -19.65
CA VAL A 62 26.77 -8.32 -18.54
C VAL A 62 26.24 -7.01 -17.97
N VAL A 63 24.95 -6.98 -17.61
CA VAL A 63 24.21 -5.78 -17.16
C VAL A 63 23.50 -6.09 -15.85
N CYS A 64 23.65 -5.24 -14.85
CA CYS A 64 22.87 -5.33 -13.61
C CYS A 64 21.59 -4.50 -13.76
N LEU A 65 20.42 -5.12 -13.57
CA LEU A 65 19.14 -4.39 -13.66
C LEU A 65 18.99 -3.30 -12.58
N ALA A 66 19.70 -3.43 -11.46
CA ALA A 66 19.71 -2.43 -10.40
C ALA A 66 20.32 -1.09 -10.85
N ASP A 67 21.19 -1.09 -11.86
CA ASP A 67 21.78 0.13 -12.44
C ASP A 67 20.73 1.05 -13.07
N PHE A 68 19.52 0.55 -13.32
CA PHE A 68 18.39 1.29 -13.87
C PHE A 68 17.30 1.59 -12.84
N CYS A 69 17.60 1.48 -11.53
CA CYS A 69 16.60 1.72 -10.49
C CYS A 69 16.03 3.14 -10.49
N HIS A 70 16.76 4.15 -11.00
CA HIS A 70 16.24 5.50 -11.21
C HIS A 70 15.15 5.57 -12.28
N ILE A 71 15.15 4.65 -13.26
CA ILE A 71 14.14 4.53 -14.30
C ILE A 71 12.95 3.68 -13.81
N PHE A 72 13.23 2.55 -13.17
CA PHE A 72 12.19 1.62 -12.70
C PHE A 72 11.55 2.04 -11.37
N ARG A 73 12.10 3.06 -10.70
CA ARG A 73 11.64 3.54 -9.40
C ARG A 73 11.64 2.41 -8.36
N CYS A 74 12.73 1.65 -8.28
CA CYS A 74 12.84 0.44 -7.44
C CYS A 74 12.35 0.69 -6.01
N ASP A 75 12.71 1.82 -5.40
CA ASP A 75 12.32 2.15 -4.02
C ASP A 75 10.81 2.41 -3.88
N VAL A 76 10.18 3.00 -4.89
CA VAL A 76 8.75 3.30 -4.92
C VAL A 76 7.93 2.03 -5.18
N VAL A 77 8.39 1.20 -6.12
CA VAL A 77 7.72 -0.04 -6.53
C VAL A 77 7.83 -1.12 -5.45
N SER A 78 9.01 -1.27 -4.84
CA SER A 78 9.22 -2.17 -3.69
C SER A 78 8.48 -1.74 -2.43
N GLY A 79 8.00 -0.50 -2.38
CA GLY A 79 7.37 0.08 -1.19
C GLY A 79 8.35 0.45 -0.08
N ARG A 80 9.67 0.40 -0.35
CA ARG A 80 10.72 0.86 0.57
C ARG A 80 10.65 2.36 0.83
N SER A 81 10.24 3.14 -0.18
CA SER A 81 10.05 4.58 -0.09
C SER A 81 8.56 4.93 -0.18
N VAL A 82 8.10 5.71 0.79
CA VAL A 82 6.76 6.28 0.83
C VAL A 82 6.91 7.80 0.68
N PRO A 83 6.19 8.44 -0.25
CA PRO A 83 6.32 9.88 -0.47
C PRO A 83 5.87 10.70 0.73
N GLU A 84 6.76 11.55 1.23
CA GLU A 84 6.38 12.64 2.12
C GLU A 84 5.72 13.78 1.33
N TYR A 85 5.15 14.76 2.05
CA TYR A 85 4.57 15.95 1.43
C TYR A 85 5.60 16.70 0.57
N TRP A 86 6.80 16.89 1.12
CA TRP A 86 7.88 17.62 0.45
C TRP A 86 8.39 16.91 -0.81
N ASP A 87 8.39 15.58 -0.85
CA ASP A 87 8.78 14.81 -2.03
C ASP A 87 7.88 15.08 -3.24
N ARG A 88 6.60 15.36 -2.99
CA ARG A 88 5.64 15.73 -4.04
C ARG A 88 5.76 17.22 -4.39
N ALA A 89 5.94 18.07 -3.38
CA ALA A 89 6.02 19.52 -3.57
C ALA A 89 7.33 19.98 -4.24
N LEU A 90 8.47 19.37 -3.89
CA LEU A 90 9.81 19.66 -4.40
C LEU A 90 10.23 18.66 -5.49
N CYS A 91 9.31 18.34 -6.39
CA CYS A 91 9.61 17.45 -7.49
C CYS A 91 10.64 18.05 -8.46
N HIS A 92 11.66 17.27 -8.82
CA HIS A 92 12.70 17.65 -9.76
C HIS A 92 12.31 17.28 -11.21
N ASP A 93 11.38 18.03 -11.79
CA ASP A 93 10.84 17.79 -13.14
C ASP A 93 11.93 17.61 -14.21
N LYS A 94 12.99 18.42 -14.15
CA LYS A 94 14.12 18.33 -15.10
C LYS A 94 14.83 16.96 -15.05
N MET A 95 15.00 16.40 -13.85
CA MET A 95 15.65 15.10 -13.66
C MET A 95 14.73 13.97 -14.16
N LEU A 96 13.43 14.03 -13.85
CA LEU A 96 12.47 13.04 -14.32
C LEU A 96 12.33 13.06 -15.85
N LYS A 97 12.33 14.24 -16.49
CA LYS A 97 12.35 14.35 -17.95
C LYS A 97 13.58 13.68 -18.57
N LYS A 98 14.76 13.84 -17.96
CA LYS A 98 15.98 13.16 -18.39
C LYS A 98 15.82 11.64 -18.28
N TYR A 99 15.39 11.14 -17.12
CA TYR A 99 15.17 9.70 -16.90
C TYR A 99 14.11 9.12 -17.84
N ARG A 100 13.05 9.88 -18.14
CA ARG A 100 12.04 9.50 -19.12
C ARG A 100 12.64 9.34 -20.51
N ALA A 101 13.48 10.29 -20.94
CA ALA A 101 14.15 10.20 -22.25
C ALA A 101 15.08 8.97 -22.32
N GLU A 102 15.84 8.70 -21.25
CA GLU A 102 16.67 7.49 -21.14
C GLU A 102 15.83 6.20 -21.19
N CYS A 103 14.70 6.16 -20.47
CA CYS A 103 13.75 5.06 -20.47
C CYS A 103 13.22 4.77 -21.88
N VAL A 104 12.75 5.80 -22.60
CA VAL A 104 12.22 5.65 -23.96
C VAL A 104 13.29 5.12 -24.91
N ALA A 105 14.52 5.64 -24.83
CA ALA A 105 15.64 5.16 -25.64
C ALA A 105 15.98 3.69 -25.33
N MET A 106 15.88 3.27 -24.07
CA MET A 106 16.07 1.89 -23.66
C MET A 106 14.97 0.96 -24.20
N MET A 107 13.70 1.35 -24.05
CA MET A 107 12.55 0.56 -24.53
C MET A 107 12.56 0.37 -26.04
N GLN A 108 13.05 1.36 -26.79
CA GLN A 108 13.24 1.25 -28.24
C GLN A 108 14.23 0.14 -28.61
N LYS A 109 15.35 0.01 -27.89
CA LYS A 109 16.33 -1.08 -28.11
C LYS A 109 15.75 -2.46 -27.78
N CYS A 110 14.80 -2.50 -26.85
CA CYS A 110 14.14 -3.72 -26.42
C CYS A 110 12.96 -4.13 -27.32
N THR A 111 12.48 -3.24 -28.18
CA THR A 111 11.41 -3.56 -29.13
C THR A 111 11.98 -4.38 -30.29
N PRO A 112 11.48 -5.62 -30.55
CA PRO A 112 11.94 -6.39 -31.68
C PRO A 112 11.69 -5.64 -32.99
N LYS A 113 12.59 -5.80 -33.96
CA LYS A 113 12.38 -5.31 -35.33
C LYS A 113 11.32 -6.21 -35.97
N LEU A 114 10.10 -5.73 -36.09
CA LEU A 114 9.03 -6.43 -36.82
C LEU A 114 9.06 -6.04 -38.29
N ALA A 115 8.60 -6.94 -39.17
CA ALA A 115 8.44 -6.66 -40.59
C ALA A 115 7.41 -5.54 -40.85
N ASP A 116 6.38 -5.45 -40.00
CA ASP A 116 5.42 -4.35 -40.01
C ASP A 116 5.86 -3.24 -39.04
N SER A 117 6.26 -2.10 -39.62
CA SER A 117 6.65 -0.90 -38.89
C SER A 117 5.51 -0.27 -38.09
N SER A 118 4.23 -0.49 -38.46
CA SER A 118 3.07 0.02 -37.73
C SER A 118 2.91 -0.74 -36.42
N ARG A 119 2.91 -2.08 -36.48
CA ARG A 119 2.87 -2.96 -35.31
C ARG A 119 4.04 -2.72 -34.36
N GLN A 120 5.24 -2.49 -34.90
CA GLN A 120 6.41 -2.16 -34.10
C GLN A 120 6.21 -0.87 -33.30
N LYS A 121 5.64 0.16 -33.93
CA LYS A 121 5.34 1.44 -33.27
C LYS A 121 4.30 1.27 -32.17
N GLU A 122 3.23 0.51 -32.41
CA GLU A 122 2.20 0.21 -31.41
C GLU A 122 2.80 -0.45 -30.16
N ILE A 123 3.63 -1.49 -30.34
CA ILE A 123 4.28 -2.19 -29.23
C ILE A 123 5.22 -1.25 -28.46
N SER A 124 6.02 -0.46 -29.18
CA SER A 124 6.92 0.50 -28.54
C SER A 124 6.16 1.55 -27.74
N ALA A 125 5.03 2.04 -28.26
CA ALA A 125 4.18 3.01 -27.57
C ALA A 125 3.52 2.39 -26.33
N ALA A 126 3.04 1.15 -26.43
CA ALA A 126 2.49 0.42 -25.30
C ALA A 126 3.53 0.19 -24.19
N LEU A 127 4.74 -0.22 -24.53
CA LEU A 127 5.84 -0.38 -23.57
C LEU A 127 6.19 0.95 -22.88
N ASN A 128 6.30 2.03 -23.65
CA ASN A 128 6.57 3.36 -23.11
C ASN A 128 5.46 3.82 -22.16
N HIS A 129 4.20 3.58 -22.53
CA HIS A 129 3.04 3.94 -21.72
C HIS A 129 3.00 3.15 -20.39
N LEU A 130 3.42 1.89 -20.39
CA LEU A 130 3.39 1.04 -19.19
C LEU A 130 4.58 1.27 -18.25
N VAL A 131 5.73 1.72 -18.77
CA VAL A 131 6.95 1.83 -17.97
C VAL A 131 7.39 3.28 -17.81
N CYS A 132 7.57 4.01 -18.90
CA CYS A 132 8.19 5.33 -18.89
C CYS A 132 7.23 6.47 -18.50
N ASP A 133 5.91 6.28 -18.63
CA ASP A 133 4.94 7.33 -18.35
C ASP A 133 4.87 7.74 -16.87
N PHE A 134 5.28 6.84 -15.99
CA PHE A 134 5.37 7.11 -14.55
C PHE A 134 6.51 8.06 -14.17
N LEU A 135 7.45 8.35 -15.07
CA LEU A 135 8.56 9.28 -14.82
C LEU A 135 8.12 10.75 -15.00
N THR A 136 7.09 11.15 -14.26
CA THR A 136 6.52 12.51 -14.20
C THR A 136 6.18 12.86 -12.76
N CYS A 137 6.22 14.14 -12.39
CA CYS A 137 5.96 14.55 -11.01
C CYS A 137 4.61 14.07 -10.47
N ASP A 138 3.60 14.05 -11.34
CA ASP A 138 2.24 13.65 -10.97
C ASP A 138 2.13 12.15 -10.68
N LYS A 139 2.84 11.32 -11.47
CA LYS A 139 2.70 9.86 -11.45
C LYS A 139 3.88 9.11 -10.83
N TYR A 140 4.98 9.79 -10.49
CA TYR A 140 6.20 9.14 -10.01
C TYR A 140 5.98 8.30 -8.76
N TRP A 141 5.08 8.74 -7.90
CA TRP A 141 4.74 8.06 -6.65
C TRP A 141 3.53 7.11 -6.77
N GLU A 142 2.92 7.01 -7.95
CA GLU A 142 1.84 6.04 -8.19
C GLU A 142 2.42 4.63 -8.26
N ARG A 143 1.92 3.76 -7.40
CA ARG A 143 2.12 2.31 -7.47
C ARG A 143 0.88 1.71 -8.13
N LYS A 144 1.05 0.74 -9.02
CA LYS A 144 -0.07 -0.13 -9.39
C LYS A 144 -0.49 -0.80 -8.08
N GLU A 145 -1.65 -0.41 -7.57
CA GLU A 145 -2.15 -0.81 -6.26
C GLU A 145 -2.11 -2.35 -6.21
N SER A 146 -1.14 -2.90 -5.47
CA SER A 146 -1.18 -4.30 -5.11
C SER A 146 -2.50 -4.51 -4.36
N GLU A 147 -3.27 -5.53 -4.72
CA GLU A 147 -4.58 -5.88 -4.16
C GLU A 147 -4.58 -6.19 -2.64
N MET A 148 -3.64 -5.66 -1.87
CA MET A 148 -3.61 -5.62 -0.41
C MET A 148 -4.53 -4.55 0.21
N GLY A 149 -5.04 -3.61 -0.60
CA GLY A 149 -6.01 -2.59 -0.18
C GLY A 149 -7.46 -3.08 0.02
N PRO A 150 -8.07 -3.84 -0.90
CA PRO A 150 -9.50 -4.16 -0.82
C PRO A 150 -9.84 -5.05 0.38
N ILE A 151 -9.07 -6.09 0.70
CA ILE A 151 -9.45 -7.02 1.78
C ILE A 151 -9.42 -6.33 3.15
N HIS A 152 -8.36 -5.60 3.48
CA HIS A 152 -8.26 -4.90 4.76
C HIS A 152 -9.27 -3.77 4.91
N THR A 153 -9.51 -2.98 3.85
CA THR A 153 -10.54 -1.94 3.86
C THR A 153 -11.94 -2.54 4.00
N MET A 154 -12.25 -3.63 3.31
CA MET A 154 -13.53 -4.33 3.45
C MET A 154 -13.73 -4.88 4.87
N ILE A 155 -12.71 -5.52 5.47
CA ILE A 155 -12.76 -5.99 6.87
C ILE A 155 -13.06 -4.81 7.81
N TYR A 156 -12.41 -3.67 7.62
CA TYR A 156 -12.62 -2.48 8.45
C TYR A 156 -14.06 -1.96 8.32
N ILE A 157 -14.58 -1.89 7.09
CA ILE A 157 -15.96 -1.46 6.80
C ILE A 157 -16.97 -2.40 7.50
N PHE A 158 -16.80 -3.73 7.34
CA PHE A 158 -17.67 -4.71 7.99
C PHE A 158 -17.61 -4.62 9.53
N ALA A 159 -16.43 -4.43 10.11
CA ALA A 159 -16.27 -4.26 11.56
C ALA A 159 -17.04 -3.04 12.08
N VAL A 160 -16.99 -1.91 11.36
CA VAL A 160 -17.74 -0.69 11.71
C VAL A 160 -19.25 -0.94 11.66
N PHE A 161 -19.76 -1.62 10.63
CA PHE A 161 -21.19 -1.94 10.54
C PHE A 161 -21.66 -2.85 11.69
N ILE A 162 -20.88 -3.87 12.04
CA ILE A 162 -21.18 -4.76 13.17
C ILE A 162 -21.22 -3.96 14.48
N LEU A 163 -20.26 -3.04 14.69
CA LEU A 163 -20.21 -2.20 15.88
C LEU A 163 -21.43 -1.28 15.99
N VAL A 164 -21.82 -0.62 14.88
CA VAL A 164 -23.02 0.25 14.86
C VAL A 164 -24.28 -0.57 15.12
N PHE A 165 -24.41 -1.76 14.53
CA PHE A 165 -25.56 -2.63 14.77
C PHE A 165 -25.63 -3.11 16.23
N ALA A 166 -24.49 -3.51 16.81
CA ALA A 166 -24.42 -3.90 18.22
C ALA A 166 -24.81 -2.75 19.15
N LEU A 167 -24.35 -1.52 18.87
CA LEU A 167 -24.76 -0.34 19.63
C LEU A 167 -26.26 -0.07 19.49
N MET A 168 -26.82 -0.18 18.28
CA MET A 168 -28.26 -0.03 18.07
C MET A 168 -29.07 -1.04 18.90
N VAL A 169 -28.69 -2.31 18.88
CA VAL A 169 -29.35 -3.36 19.69
C VAL A 169 -29.18 -3.10 21.18
N TYR A 170 -27.99 -2.68 21.62
CA TYR A 170 -27.75 -2.32 23.01
C TYR A 170 -28.68 -1.19 23.48
N TYR A 171 -28.80 -0.13 22.67
CA TYR A 171 -29.66 1.01 23.01
C TYR A 171 -31.14 0.66 23.00
N THR A 172 -31.62 -0.20 22.10
CA THR A 172 -33.02 -0.63 22.11
C THR A 172 -33.35 -1.49 23.33
N VAL A 173 -32.43 -2.38 23.74
CA VAL A 173 -32.58 -3.20 24.95
C VAL A 173 -32.48 -2.34 26.23
N ALA A 174 -31.54 -1.39 26.27
CA ALA A 174 -31.46 -0.46 27.39
C ALA A 174 -32.73 0.40 27.47
N TYR A 175 -33.18 0.94 26.33
CA TYR A 175 -34.41 1.72 26.27
C TYR A 175 -35.62 0.89 26.72
N SER A 176 -35.74 -0.37 26.29
CA SER A 176 -36.87 -1.20 26.75
C SER A 176 -36.77 -1.53 28.25
N HIS A 177 -35.59 -1.86 28.76
CA HIS A 177 -35.41 -2.14 30.18
C HIS A 177 -35.67 -0.90 31.06
N PHE A 178 -35.30 0.31 30.62
CA PHE A 178 -35.49 1.52 31.43
C PHE A 178 -36.86 2.21 31.22
N TYR A 179 -37.41 2.20 30.00
CA TYR A 179 -38.64 2.93 29.67
C TYR A 179 -39.90 2.05 29.56
N THR A 180 -39.82 0.80 29.11
CA THR A 180 -41.03 -0.05 29.05
C THR A 180 -41.49 -0.50 30.43
N ASP A 181 -40.59 -0.66 31.41
CA ASP A 181 -40.98 -0.97 32.80
C ASP A 181 -41.76 0.20 33.44
N ASP A 182 -41.39 1.46 33.19
CA ASP A 182 -42.15 2.64 33.65
C ASP A 182 -43.48 2.78 32.88
N SER A 183 -43.51 2.45 31.59
CA SER A 183 -44.73 2.56 30.76
C SER A 183 -45.78 1.50 31.10
N LEU A 184 -45.35 0.28 31.45
CA LEU A 184 -46.24 -0.81 31.89
C LEU A 184 -46.79 -0.55 33.30
N LEU A 185 -45.98 0.03 34.20
CA LEU A 185 -46.43 0.48 35.53
C LEU A 185 -47.49 1.60 35.45
N ILE A 186 -47.36 2.51 34.47
CA ILE A 186 -48.32 3.58 34.21
C ILE A 186 -49.64 3.02 33.63
N LEU A 187 -49.59 2.01 32.75
CA LEU A 187 -50.79 1.33 32.21
C LEU A 187 -51.47 0.40 33.23
N MET A 188 -50.72 -0.20 34.16
CA MET A 188 -51.27 -1.02 35.26
C MET A 188 -51.69 -0.22 36.49
N GLY A 189 -51.69 1.12 36.43
CA GLY A 189 -52.24 1.99 37.47
C GLY A 189 -51.57 1.88 38.84
N TYR A 190 -50.28 1.53 38.89
CA TYR A 190 -49.58 1.38 40.17
C TYR A 190 -48.77 2.64 40.51
N GLU A 191 -49.23 3.40 41.50
CA GLU A 191 -48.59 4.63 41.98
C GLU A 191 -47.32 4.29 42.79
N LYS A 192 -46.14 4.32 42.15
CA LYS A 192 -44.87 4.18 42.87
C LYS A 192 -44.55 5.51 43.56
N ALA A 193 -44.58 5.52 44.89
CA ALA A 193 -44.25 6.68 45.71
C ALA A 193 -42.88 7.29 45.33
N ARG A 194 -42.89 8.56 44.92
CA ARG A 194 -41.65 9.32 44.61
C ARG A 194 -40.81 9.51 45.88
N PRO A 195 -39.48 9.27 45.85
CA PRO A 195 -38.62 9.70 46.94
C PRO A 195 -38.54 11.23 46.96
N LYS A 196 -38.72 11.81 48.15
CA LYS A 196 -38.59 13.26 48.39
C LYS A 196 -37.15 13.70 48.14
N VAL A 197 -36.90 14.40 47.04
CA VAL A 197 -35.67 15.18 46.85
C VAL A 197 -35.82 16.48 47.63
N LEU A 198 -35.03 16.61 48.70
CA LEU A 198 -34.94 17.82 49.51
C LEU A 198 -34.20 18.90 48.69
N LEU A 199 -34.88 19.97 48.28
CA LEU A 199 -34.20 21.17 47.72
C LEU A 199 -33.65 22.06 48.85
N PRO A 200 -32.47 22.69 48.68
CA PRO A 200 -31.89 23.62 49.65
C PRO A 200 -32.59 25.00 49.63
N PRO A 201 -32.49 25.80 50.71
CA PRO A 201 -33.27 27.02 50.88
C PRO A 201 -32.75 28.20 50.03
N LYS A 202 -33.69 29.04 49.58
CA LYS A 202 -33.47 30.25 48.79
C LYS A 202 -32.65 31.29 49.57
N HIS A 203 -31.60 31.82 48.94
CA HIS A 203 -30.81 32.95 49.43
C HIS A 203 -31.69 34.21 49.62
N GLN A 204 -31.59 34.80 50.80
CA GLN A 204 -32.32 35.97 51.27
C GLN A 204 -31.75 37.25 50.61
N GLN A 205 -32.63 38.14 50.17
CA GLN A 205 -32.28 39.38 49.49
C GLN A 205 -31.52 40.36 50.41
N LEU A 206 -30.35 40.82 49.96
CA LEU A 206 -29.63 41.94 50.58
C LEU A 206 -30.25 43.27 50.12
N ARG A 207 -30.79 44.04 51.08
CA ARG A 207 -31.27 45.42 50.86
C ARG A 207 -30.10 46.37 50.63
N TYR A 208 -30.15 47.07 49.50
CA TYR A 208 -29.33 48.23 49.19
C TYR A 208 -29.77 49.45 50.04
N ARG A 209 -28.82 50.14 50.70
CA ARG A 209 -29.02 51.47 51.30
C ARG A 209 -28.15 52.47 50.53
N PRO A 210 -28.69 53.55 49.95
CA PRO A 210 -27.90 54.58 49.31
C PRO A 210 -27.33 55.57 50.33
N THR A 211 -26.20 56.13 49.95
CA THR A 211 -25.36 57.12 50.65
C THR A 211 -26.01 58.50 50.72
N VAL A 212 -25.76 59.25 51.81
CA VAL A 212 -25.88 60.72 51.82
C VAL A 212 -24.73 61.33 52.63
N ARG A 213 -23.96 62.15 51.90
CA ARG A 213 -23.10 63.30 52.25
C ARG A 213 -22.07 63.18 53.37
#